data_AF-A0A1F8CXE7-F1
#
_entry.id   AF-A0A1F8CXE7-F1
#
_cell.length_a   1.000
_cell.length_b   1.000
_cell.length_c   1.000
_cell.angle_alpha   90.00
_cell.angle_beta   90.00
_cell.angle_gamma   90.00
#
_symmetry.space_group_name_H-M   'P 1'
#
loop_
_entity.id
_entity.type
_entity.pdbx_description
1 polymer ?
#
loop_
_entity_poly.entity_id
_entity_poly.type
_entity_poly.pdbx_seq_one_letter_code
_entity_poly.pdbx_strand_id
1 'polypeptide(L)'
;MKLSSILGLNARNQLFSYNYNTLGSKKIADSKIQTARVLRKADVPTPSILAKFKIPQDILNFDWNSLPSSFALKPSRGLGGEGIIVVKRRARIGKGWISVQKERVTIEDLKLHILDILEGAYSMGNEPDVAFIQEYVGRHKAFRKYAYRGTPDIRIIVFNKVPIMAMLRLPTRESQGRANLHQGAVGVGVDIATGITTKAIWHGEQIVYKPGTERKLRGIKIPDWTKILETAVKTQIASGLGYLGVDIVLHPDAGPQVLEINAQPGLQIQLANMAGLKKRLERVEDLEVRDAEHGVKIAKALFAERFADRVAAEEGIKTVNIWENAKVVSGDGRKIDVNAKIDTGAWRTSIDKTLAEKLGILTGSNILWTKTVKSSLGRETRPVVALSFYLAGRKIKTIASVANRSNLKTPLIIGRRDLSGFLVKTLEN
;
A
#
# COMPACT_ATOMS: atom_id res chain seq x y z
N MET A 1 19.01 4.60 3.94
CA MET A 1 18.70 3.46 3.05
C MET A 1 19.98 2.93 2.42
N LYS A 2 20.11 1.61 2.18
CA LYS A 2 21.23 1.10 1.37
C LYS A 2 20.92 1.33 -0.11
N LEU A 3 21.86 1.90 -0.88
CA LEU A 3 21.69 2.16 -2.33
C LEU A 3 21.20 0.93 -3.10
N SER A 4 21.78 -0.25 -2.81
CA SER A 4 21.38 -1.52 -3.42
C SER A 4 19.94 -1.98 -3.15
N SER A 5 19.22 -1.30 -2.26
CA SER A 5 17.80 -1.58 -1.98
C SER A 5 16.83 -0.64 -2.70
N ILE A 6 17.33 0.47 -3.23
CA ILE A 6 16.53 1.50 -3.89
C ILE A 6 16.23 1.05 -5.32
N LEU A 7 14.98 1.19 -5.73
CA LEU A 7 14.57 1.01 -7.12
C LEU A 7 14.67 2.36 -7.84
N GLY A 8 15.34 2.40 -8.99
CA GLY A 8 15.33 3.55 -9.91
C GLY A 8 14.25 3.42 -10.98
N LEU A 9 13.91 4.52 -11.68
CA LEU A 9 12.84 4.55 -12.69
C LEU A 9 13.08 3.57 -13.85
N ASN A 10 14.31 3.52 -14.37
CA ASN A 10 14.67 2.60 -15.46
C ASN A 10 14.57 1.14 -15.01
N ALA A 11 15.10 0.83 -13.82
CA ALA A 11 14.99 -0.51 -13.25
C ALA A 11 13.55 -0.92 -12.96
N ARG A 12 12.70 -0.01 -12.48
CA ARG A 12 11.26 -0.24 -12.32
C ARG A 12 10.62 -0.65 -13.64
N ASN A 13 10.91 0.08 -14.71
CA ASN A 13 10.35 -0.21 -16.03
C ASN A 13 10.81 -1.57 -16.54
N GLN A 14 12.12 -1.77 -16.63
CA GLN A 14 12.72 -2.96 -17.24
C GLN A 14 12.46 -4.23 -16.43
N LEU A 15 12.59 -4.19 -15.11
CA LEU A 15 12.52 -5.39 -14.28
C LEU A 15 11.08 -5.76 -13.90
N PHE A 16 10.20 -4.76 -13.74
CA PHE A 16 8.85 -4.97 -13.19
C PHE A 16 7.75 -4.58 -14.18
N SER A 17 7.59 -3.29 -14.49
CA SER A 17 6.43 -2.84 -15.27
C SER A 17 6.35 -3.43 -16.69
N TYR A 18 7.47 -3.74 -17.36
CA TYR A 18 7.44 -4.33 -18.70
C TYR A 18 7.30 -5.85 -18.68
N ASN A 19 7.98 -6.52 -17.75
CA ASN A 19 7.94 -7.98 -17.62
C ASN A 19 6.60 -8.49 -17.09
N TYR A 20 5.93 -7.71 -16.22
CA TYR A 20 4.76 -8.18 -15.49
C TYR A 20 3.43 -7.55 -15.93
N ASN A 21 3.45 -6.55 -16.84
CA ASN A 21 2.23 -5.93 -17.33
C ASN A 21 2.15 -6.03 -18.86
N THR A 22 1.17 -6.79 -19.34
CA THR A 22 0.85 -6.89 -20.77
C THR A 22 0.31 -5.57 -21.33
N LEU A 23 0.37 -5.37 -22.64
CA LEU A 23 -0.23 -4.19 -23.28
C LEU A 23 -1.73 -4.06 -22.98
N GLY A 24 -2.47 -5.18 -22.94
CA GLY A 24 -3.90 -5.18 -22.61
C GLY A 24 -4.16 -4.69 -21.18
N SER A 25 -3.38 -5.16 -20.20
CA SER A 25 -3.51 -4.72 -18.80
C SER A 25 -3.13 -3.24 -18.60
N LYS A 26 -2.15 -2.73 -19.35
CA LYS A 26 -1.77 -1.30 -19.33
C LYS A 26 -2.90 -0.42 -19.85
N LYS A 27 -3.54 -0.79 -20.97
CA LYS A 27 -4.70 -0.06 -21.53
C LYS A 27 -5.86 0.09 -20.53
N ILE A 28 -6.04 -0.89 -19.64
CA ILE A 28 -7.06 -0.80 -18.57
C ILE A 28 -6.70 0.35 -17.60
N ALA A 29 -5.43 0.47 -17.20
CA ALA A 29 -4.95 1.51 -16.30
C ALA A 29 -4.97 2.91 -16.93
N ASP A 30 -4.76 3.01 -18.24
CA ASP A 30 -4.72 4.30 -18.95
C ASP A 30 -6.09 4.99 -18.99
N SER A 31 -7.20 4.25 -18.81
CA SER A 31 -8.55 4.79 -18.78
C SER A 31 -9.24 4.55 -17.44
N LYS A 32 -9.59 5.63 -16.74
CA LYS A 32 -10.37 5.58 -15.49
C LYS A 32 -11.73 4.89 -15.69
N ILE A 33 -12.35 5.05 -16.86
CA ILE A 33 -13.61 4.39 -17.21
C ILE A 33 -13.42 2.88 -17.41
N GLN A 34 -12.35 2.47 -18.09
CA GLN A 34 -12.06 1.04 -18.28
C GLN A 34 -11.68 0.38 -16.96
N THR A 35 -10.84 1.02 -16.15
CA THR A 35 -10.53 0.61 -14.78
C THR A 35 -11.82 0.40 -13.98
N ALA A 36 -12.70 1.40 -13.90
CA ALA A 36 -13.95 1.28 -13.15
C ALA A 36 -14.84 0.12 -13.66
N ARG A 37 -14.90 -0.09 -14.98
CA ARG A 37 -15.66 -1.20 -15.58
C ARG A 37 -15.11 -2.56 -15.16
N VAL A 38 -13.79 -2.73 -15.20
CA VAL A 38 -13.12 -4.00 -14.85
C VAL A 38 -13.26 -4.28 -13.35
N LEU A 39 -13.02 -3.27 -12.52
CA LEU A 39 -13.12 -3.39 -11.06
C LEU A 39 -14.53 -3.69 -10.59
N ARG A 40 -15.55 -3.06 -11.19
CA ARG A 40 -16.95 -3.35 -10.87
C ARG A 40 -17.35 -4.79 -11.18
N LYS A 41 -16.83 -5.39 -12.26
CA LYS A 41 -17.09 -6.81 -12.58
C LYS A 41 -16.48 -7.78 -11.55
N ALA A 42 -15.52 -7.33 -10.77
CA ALA A 42 -14.84 -8.10 -9.74
C ALA A 42 -15.25 -7.67 -8.32
N ASP A 43 -16.37 -6.95 -8.18
CA ASP A 43 -16.89 -6.42 -6.91
C ASP A 43 -15.86 -5.60 -6.11
N VAL A 44 -14.96 -4.91 -6.83
CA VAL A 44 -14.00 -3.97 -6.23
C VAL A 44 -14.66 -2.58 -6.19
N PRO A 45 -14.86 -1.97 -5.01
CA PRO A 45 -15.53 -0.70 -4.89
C PRO A 45 -14.79 0.43 -5.63
N THR A 46 -15.53 1.19 -6.43
CA THR A 46 -15.09 2.41 -7.10
C THR A 46 -16.18 3.47 -6.96
N PRO A 47 -15.85 4.78 -6.99
CA PRO A 47 -16.87 5.81 -6.96
C PRO A 47 -17.74 5.76 -8.22
N SER A 48 -19.04 5.95 -8.06
CA SER A 48 -20.03 5.70 -9.12
C SER A 48 -19.85 6.66 -10.29
N ILE A 49 -19.83 6.15 -11.53
CA ILE A 49 -19.86 6.99 -12.73
C ILE A 49 -21.32 7.33 -13.03
N LEU A 50 -21.64 8.63 -12.98
CA LEU A 50 -23.00 9.17 -13.12
C LEU A 50 -23.34 9.48 -14.59
N ALA A 51 -22.37 9.98 -15.35
CA ALA A 51 -22.53 10.30 -16.77
C ALA A 51 -21.21 10.14 -17.53
N LYS A 52 -21.28 9.94 -18.84
CA LYS A 52 -20.14 9.86 -19.76
C LYS A 52 -20.45 10.65 -21.01
N PHE A 53 -19.46 11.35 -21.53
CA PHE A 53 -19.55 12.16 -22.73
C PHE A 53 -18.40 11.76 -23.65
N LYS A 54 -18.74 11.15 -24.78
CA LYS A 54 -17.82 10.67 -25.80
C LYS A 54 -17.84 11.56 -27.05
N ILE A 55 -18.96 12.23 -27.30
CA ILE A 55 -19.15 13.12 -28.44
C ILE A 55 -19.89 14.39 -28.00
N PRO A 56 -19.75 15.52 -28.72
CA PRO A 56 -20.44 16.77 -28.37
C PRO A 56 -21.96 16.65 -28.24
N GLN A 57 -22.59 15.77 -29.02
CA GLN A 57 -24.04 15.52 -28.94
C GLN A 57 -24.49 15.01 -27.56
N ASP A 58 -23.63 14.28 -26.84
CA ASP A 58 -23.95 13.79 -25.50
C ASP A 58 -24.22 14.96 -24.52
N ILE A 59 -23.57 16.11 -24.74
CA ILE A 59 -23.70 17.33 -23.92
C ILE A 59 -25.07 17.97 -24.10
N LEU A 60 -25.56 17.98 -25.35
CA LEU A 60 -26.85 18.57 -25.72
C LEU A 60 -28.03 17.75 -25.19
N ASN A 61 -27.88 16.43 -25.18
CA ASN A 61 -28.93 15.50 -24.78
C ASN A 61 -28.95 15.21 -23.26
N PHE A 62 -27.99 15.74 -22.50
CA PHE A 62 -27.86 15.43 -21.08
C PHE A 62 -28.72 16.36 -20.21
N ASP A 63 -29.51 15.79 -19.30
CA ASP A 63 -30.25 16.54 -18.29
C ASP A 63 -29.31 16.98 -17.14
N TRP A 64 -28.82 18.20 -17.24
CA TRP A 64 -27.95 18.83 -16.24
C TRP A 64 -28.60 19.04 -14.87
N ASN A 65 -29.93 19.10 -14.80
CA ASN A 65 -30.65 19.28 -13.54
C ASN A 65 -30.67 18.00 -12.71
N SER A 66 -30.52 16.83 -13.33
CA SER A 66 -30.44 15.51 -12.67
C SER A 66 -29.19 15.32 -11.79
N LEU A 67 -28.14 16.13 -12.00
CA LEU A 67 -26.87 15.96 -11.29
C LEU A 67 -27.02 16.15 -9.76
N PRO A 68 -26.26 15.41 -8.94
CA PRO A 68 -26.32 15.60 -7.48
C PRO A 68 -25.75 16.97 -7.07
N SER A 69 -25.88 17.28 -5.78
CA SER A 69 -25.30 18.52 -5.23
C SER A 69 -23.76 18.55 -5.29
N SER A 70 -23.12 17.40 -5.37
CA SER A 70 -21.67 17.24 -5.38
C SER A 70 -21.25 16.13 -6.33
N PHE A 71 -20.27 16.40 -7.17
CA PHE A 71 -19.70 15.44 -8.12
C PHE A 71 -18.30 15.90 -8.53
N ALA A 72 -17.60 15.08 -9.30
CA ALA A 72 -16.37 15.44 -9.97
C ALA A 72 -16.48 15.16 -11.48
N LEU A 73 -16.21 16.18 -12.30
CA LEU A 73 -16.04 16.06 -13.74
C LEU A 73 -14.56 15.82 -14.03
N LYS A 74 -14.25 14.78 -14.82
CA LYS A 74 -12.88 14.33 -15.06
C LYS A 74 -12.66 13.86 -16.51
N PRO A 75 -11.46 14.06 -17.08
CA PRO A 75 -11.01 13.31 -18.24
C PRO A 75 -10.72 11.85 -17.87
N SER A 76 -11.04 10.91 -18.77
CA SER A 76 -10.78 9.48 -18.57
C SER A 76 -9.27 9.18 -18.58
N ARG A 77 -8.50 9.82 -19.46
CA ARG A 77 -7.07 9.60 -19.68
C ARG A 77 -6.18 10.74 -19.19
N GLY A 78 -6.76 11.74 -18.52
CA GLY A 78 -5.99 12.91 -18.09
C GLY A 78 -4.91 12.60 -17.04
N LEU A 79 -3.84 13.38 -17.08
CA LEU A 79 -2.64 13.25 -16.24
C LEU A 79 -2.61 14.21 -15.07
N GLY A 80 -1.90 13.86 -13.99
CA GLY A 80 -1.53 14.80 -12.93
C GLY A 80 -2.68 15.46 -12.16
N GLY A 81 -3.92 15.04 -12.40
CA GLY A 81 -5.14 15.68 -11.89
C GLY A 81 -5.60 16.90 -12.71
N GLU A 82 -5.06 17.10 -13.91
CA GLU A 82 -5.49 18.14 -14.85
C GLU A 82 -6.87 17.82 -15.44
N GLY A 83 -7.59 18.86 -15.84
CA GLY A 83 -8.97 18.74 -16.33
C GLY A 83 -10.00 18.30 -15.27
N ILE A 84 -9.63 18.19 -13.99
CA ILE A 84 -10.56 17.78 -12.93
C ILE A 84 -11.25 19.00 -12.31
N ILE A 85 -12.58 19.05 -12.45
CA ILE A 85 -13.44 19.99 -11.73
C ILE A 85 -14.17 19.22 -10.62
N VAL A 86 -14.03 19.67 -9.37
CA VAL A 86 -14.73 19.06 -8.23
C VAL A 86 -15.69 20.07 -7.62
N VAL A 87 -16.98 19.73 -7.65
CA VAL A 87 -18.04 20.55 -7.05
C VAL A 87 -18.54 19.93 -5.74
N LYS A 88 -18.76 20.78 -4.74
CA LYS A 88 -19.06 20.33 -3.36
C LYS A 88 -20.52 20.54 -2.97
N ARG A 89 -21.19 21.53 -3.56
CA ARG A 89 -22.59 21.85 -3.30
C ARG A 89 -23.19 22.60 -4.48
N ARG A 90 -24.52 22.56 -4.59
CA ARG A 90 -25.26 23.50 -5.43
C ARG A 90 -25.14 24.93 -4.88
N ALA A 91 -25.12 25.89 -5.79
CA ALA A 91 -25.33 27.30 -5.46
C ALA A 91 -26.83 27.54 -5.17
N ARG A 92 -27.23 28.80 -4.96
CA ARG A 92 -28.66 29.16 -4.92
C ARG A 92 -29.35 28.69 -6.22
N ILE A 93 -30.66 28.41 -6.15
CA ILE A 93 -31.44 27.86 -7.27
C ILE A 93 -31.15 28.62 -8.57
N GLY A 94 -30.90 27.90 -9.66
CA GLY A 94 -30.57 28.46 -10.97
C GLY A 94 -29.15 29.01 -11.13
N LYS A 95 -28.28 28.92 -10.11
CA LYS A 95 -26.92 29.50 -10.16
C LYS A 95 -25.78 28.46 -10.30
N GLY A 96 -26.09 27.21 -10.66
CA GLY A 96 -25.08 26.16 -10.85
C GLY A 96 -24.54 25.59 -9.53
N TRP A 97 -23.23 25.40 -9.45
CA TRP A 97 -22.54 24.76 -8.33
C TRP A 97 -21.40 25.63 -7.76
N ILE A 98 -20.89 25.23 -6.60
CA ILE A 98 -19.70 25.80 -5.98
C ILE A 98 -18.60 24.73 -5.92
N SER A 99 -17.43 25.06 -6.48
CA SER A 99 -16.25 24.20 -6.51
C SER A 99 -15.60 24.05 -5.13
N VAL A 100 -14.66 23.12 -4.97
CA VAL A 100 -13.84 23.01 -3.76
C VAL A 100 -12.92 24.23 -3.54
N GLN A 101 -12.66 25.00 -4.61
CA GLN A 101 -11.93 26.27 -4.57
C GLN A 101 -12.82 27.44 -4.09
N LYS A 102 -14.15 27.24 -4.00
CA LYS A 102 -15.19 28.24 -3.72
C LYS A 102 -15.56 29.12 -4.92
N GLU A 103 -15.24 28.68 -6.12
CA GLU A 103 -15.64 29.35 -7.36
C GLU A 103 -17.02 28.85 -7.79
N ARG A 104 -17.74 29.69 -8.52
CA ARG A 104 -19.01 29.32 -9.13
C ARG A 104 -18.73 28.55 -10.42
N VAL A 105 -19.46 27.45 -10.63
CA VAL A 105 -19.39 26.63 -11.84
C VAL A 105 -20.80 26.51 -12.40
N THR A 106 -21.03 27.05 -13.59
CA THR A 106 -22.31 27.02 -14.30
C THR A 106 -22.43 25.76 -15.17
N ILE A 107 -23.59 25.57 -15.79
CA ILE A 107 -23.78 24.47 -16.75
C ILE A 107 -22.92 24.73 -17.99
N GLU A 108 -22.90 25.98 -18.46
CA GLU A 108 -22.13 26.44 -19.62
C GLU A 108 -20.63 26.20 -19.42
N ASP A 109 -20.10 26.48 -18.22
CA ASP A 109 -18.71 26.18 -17.88
C ASP A 109 -18.39 24.68 -17.97
N LEU A 110 -19.30 23.82 -17.49
CA LEU A 110 -19.12 22.36 -17.56
C LEU A 110 -19.19 21.87 -19.01
N LYS A 111 -20.08 22.42 -19.82
CA LYS A 111 -20.21 22.09 -21.24
C LYS A 111 -18.93 22.42 -21.99
N LEU A 112 -18.41 23.64 -21.82
CA LEU A 112 -17.16 24.08 -22.45
C LEU A 112 -16.00 23.20 -22.02
N HIS A 113 -15.87 22.94 -20.72
CA HIS A 113 -14.81 22.10 -20.18
C HIS A 113 -14.87 20.65 -20.69
N ILE A 114 -16.07 20.11 -20.94
CA ILE A 114 -16.20 18.79 -21.57
C ILE A 114 -15.71 18.84 -23.02
N LEU A 115 -16.04 19.87 -23.78
CA LEU A 115 -15.55 20.02 -25.16
C LEU A 115 -14.02 20.06 -25.19
N ASP A 116 -13.38 20.80 -24.27
CA ASP A 116 -11.92 20.83 -24.14
C ASP A 116 -11.34 19.43 -23.85
N ILE A 117 -12.01 18.64 -23.00
CA ILE A 117 -11.62 17.24 -22.75
C ILE A 117 -11.75 16.39 -24.03
N LEU A 118 -12.85 16.53 -24.78
CA LEU A 118 -13.10 15.76 -25.99
C LEU A 118 -12.06 16.06 -27.08
N GLU A 119 -11.61 17.32 -27.18
CA GLU A 119 -10.53 17.75 -28.09
C GLU A 119 -9.12 17.38 -27.58
N GLY A 120 -9.02 16.80 -26.39
CA GLY A 120 -7.77 16.27 -25.86
C GLY A 120 -6.92 17.25 -25.03
N ALA A 121 -7.46 18.40 -24.61
CA ALA A 121 -6.71 19.44 -23.90
C ALA A 121 -5.97 18.97 -22.62
N TYR A 122 -6.37 17.83 -22.05
CA TYR A 122 -5.82 17.29 -20.80
C TYR A 122 -5.23 15.89 -20.94
N SER A 123 -5.22 15.31 -22.14
CA SER A 123 -4.71 13.96 -22.40
C SER A 123 -3.25 14.01 -22.83
N MET A 124 -2.58 12.86 -22.76
CA MET A 124 -1.23 12.73 -23.31
C MET A 124 -1.23 12.97 -24.83
N GLY A 125 -0.38 13.88 -25.30
CA GLY A 125 -0.22 14.14 -26.73
C GLY A 125 -1.41 14.86 -27.39
N ASN A 126 -2.30 15.47 -26.60
CA ASN A 126 -3.53 16.12 -27.07
C ASN A 126 -4.44 15.17 -27.88
N GLU A 127 -4.47 13.89 -27.51
CA GLU A 127 -5.38 12.91 -28.12
C GLU A 127 -6.82 13.10 -27.63
N PRO A 128 -7.84 12.93 -28.50
CA PRO A 128 -9.23 12.95 -28.07
C PRO A 128 -9.52 12.00 -26.89
N ASP A 129 -10.26 12.48 -25.89
CA ASP A 129 -10.57 11.74 -24.66
C ASP A 129 -12.09 11.67 -24.41
N VAL A 130 -12.47 10.98 -23.33
CA VAL A 130 -13.85 10.87 -22.84
C VAL A 130 -13.96 11.61 -21.52
N ALA A 131 -14.88 12.56 -21.44
CA ALA A 131 -15.23 13.19 -20.17
C ALA A 131 -16.26 12.34 -19.42
N PHE A 132 -16.20 12.34 -18.10
CA PHE A 132 -17.21 11.66 -17.28
C PHE A 132 -17.44 12.39 -15.97
N ILE A 133 -18.67 12.27 -15.48
CA ILE A 133 -19.06 12.74 -14.16
C ILE A 133 -19.06 11.56 -13.21
N GLN A 134 -18.39 11.73 -12.08
CA GLN A 134 -18.26 10.74 -11.03
C GLN A 134 -18.80 11.28 -9.71
N GLU A 135 -19.30 10.38 -8.87
CA GLU A 135 -19.61 10.63 -7.48
C GLU A 135 -18.46 11.36 -6.75
N TYR A 136 -18.83 12.35 -5.95
CA TYR A 136 -17.89 13.05 -5.09
C TYR A 136 -17.57 12.20 -3.85
N VAL A 137 -16.30 11.85 -3.68
CA VAL A 137 -15.84 11.12 -2.48
C VAL A 137 -15.48 12.12 -1.38
N GLY A 138 -16.28 12.09 -0.31
CA GLY A 138 -16.06 12.90 0.89
C GLY A 138 -14.81 12.52 1.67
N ARG A 139 -14.37 13.41 2.56
CA ARG A 139 -13.21 13.18 3.42
C ARG A 139 -13.58 12.37 4.67
N HIS A 140 -12.99 11.19 4.83
CA HIS A 140 -13.13 10.39 6.04
C HIS A 140 -12.69 11.17 7.30
N LYS A 141 -13.41 10.98 8.41
CA LYS A 141 -13.20 11.70 9.69
C LYS A 141 -11.75 11.63 10.20
N ALA A 142 -11.09 10.49 10.00
CA ALA A 142 -9.71 10.26 10.42
C ALA A 142 -8.71 11.25 9.80
N PHE A 143 -8.99 11.79 8.60
CA PHE A 143 -8.04 12.64 7.88
C PHE A 143 -8.41 14.12 7.86
N ARG A 144 -9.59 14.51 8.39
CA ARG A 144 -10.09 15.89 8.33
C ARG A 144 -9.13 16.92 8.90
N LYS A 145 -8.40 16.57 9.98
CA LYS A 145 -7.44 17.47 10.66
C LYS A 145 -6.10 17.60 9.92
N TYR A 146 -5.84 16.74 8.94
CA TYR A 146 -4.56 16.67 8.23
C TYR A 146 -4.65 17.20 6.80
N ALA A 147 -5.81 17.07 6.15
CA ALA A 147 -6.00 17.40 4.74
C ALA A 147 -6.59 18.80 4.52
N TYR A 148 -6.00 19.56 3.60
CA TYR A 148 -6.54 20.84 3.14
C TYR A 148 -7.59 20.63 2.04
N ARG A 149 -8.87 20.94 2.33
CA ARG A 149 -10.06 20.92 1.45
C ARG A 149 -10.39 19.60 0.72
N GLY A 150 -9.48 19.02 -0.04
CA GLY A 150 -9.68 17.81 -0.84
C GLY A 150 -9.38 16.50 -0.11
N THR A 151 -9.60 15.40 -0.83
CA THR A 151 -9.63 14.04 -0.26
C THR A 151 -8.24 13.40 -0.29
N PRO A 152 -7.69 13.01 0.87
CA PRO A 152 -6.49 12.18 0.92
C PRO A 152 -6.73 10.84 0.25
N ASP A 153 -5.71 10.35 -0.42
CA ASP A 153 -5.68 9.00 -0.93
C ASP A 153 -4.50 8.23 -0.32
N ILE A 154 -4.59 6.91 -0.40
CA ILE A 154 -3.61 5.97 0.07
C ILE A 154 -3.10 5.22 -1.16
N ARG A 155 -1.85 5.53 -1.54
CA ARG A 155 -1.15 4.84 -2.61
C ARG A 155 -0.52 3.58 -2.08
N ILE A 156 -0.78 2.46 -2.75
CA ILE A 156 -0.25 1.14 -2.40
C ILE A 156 0.41 0.54 -3.63
N ILE A 157 1.69 0.20 -3.52
CA ILE A 157 2.39 -0.58 -4.53
C ILE A 157 2.06 -2.05 -4.27
N VAL A 158 1.55 -2.74 -5.28
CA VAL A 158 1.24 -4.18 -5.22
C VAL A 158 2.05 -4.89 -6.30
N PHE A 159 2.66 -6.02 -5.94
CA PHE A 159 3.43 -6.87 -6.83
C PHE A 159 3.20 -8.32 -6.46
N ASN A 160 2.99 -9.18 -7.47
CA ASN A 160 2.69 -10.60 -7.28
C ASN A 160 1.59 -10.86 -6.21
N LYS A 161 0.49 -10.10 -6.26
CA LYS A 161 -0.63 -10.13 -5.30
C LYS A 161 -0.24 -9.80 -3.84
N VAL A 162 0.92 -9.22 -3.60
CA VAL A 162 1.39 -8.80 -2.27
C VAL A 162 1.48 -7.26 -2.20
N PRO A 163 0.82 -6.60 -1.22
CA PRO A 163 1.06 -5.19 -0.93
C PRO A 163 2.48 -4.97 -0.40
N ILE A 164 3.27 -4.17 -1.11
CA ILE A 164 4.73 -4.04 -0.87
C ILE A 164 5.07 -2.84 0.01
N MET A 165 4.41 -1.72 -0.27
CA MET A 165 4.67 -0.43 0.35
C MET A 165 3.46 0.47 0.17
N ALA A 166 3.17 1.30 1.19
CA ALA A 166 2.05 2.22 1.15
C ALA A 166 2.47 3.62 1.61
N MET A 167 1.77 4.65 1.11
CA MET A 167 1.84 5.99 1.65
C MET A 167 0.47 6.67 1.62
N LEU A 168 0.18 7.45 2.64
CA LEU A 168 -0.92 8.40 2.68
C LEU A 168 -0.46 9.70 2.01
N ARG A 169 -1.21 10.18 1.02
CA ARG A 169 -0.98 11.47 0.36
C ARG A 169 -1.94 12.50 0.93
N LEU A 170 -1.40 13.55 1.54
CA LEU A 170 -2.16 14.60 2.21
C LEU A 170 -2.17 15.87 1.36
N PRO A 171 -3.35 16.32 0.90
CA PRO A 171 -3.48 17.59 0.21
C PRO A 171 -3.08 18.78 1.09
N THR A 172 -2.39 19.73 0.48
CA THR A 172 -1.94 20.98 1.11
C THR A 172 -2.60 22.18 0.43
N ARG A 173 -2.31 23.38 0.94
CA ARG A 173 -2.72 24.63 0.29
C ARG A 173 -1.99 24.80 -1.04
N GLU A 174 -0.70 24.46 -1.09
CA GLU A 174 0.13 24.51 -2.29
C GLU A 174 -0.40 23.60 -3.40
N SER A 175 -0.81 22.39 -3.06
CA SER A 175 -1.43 21.47 -4.02
C SER A 175 -2.88 21.79 -4.36
N GLN A 176 -3.38 22.95 -3.91
CA GLN A 176 -4.76 23.40 -4.12
C GLN A 176 -5.81 22.37 -3.67
N GLY A 177 -5.47 21.54 -2.68
CA GLY A 177 -6.33 20.46 -2.21
C GLY A 177 -6.25 19.17 -3.03
N ARG A 178 -5.27 18.99 -3.91
CA ARG A 178 -4.99 17.73 -4.62
C ARG A 178 -3.98 16.87 -3.87
N ALA A 179 -4.08 15.55 -3.99
CA ALA A 179 -3.15 14.61 -3.38
C ALA A 179 -1.98 14.24 -4.33
N ASN A 180 -1.43 15.23 -5.02
CA ASN A 180 -0.31 15.07 -5.94
C ASN A 180 0.98 15.65 -5.32
N LEU A 181 1.99 14.80 -5.06
CA LEU A 181 3.24 15.22 -4.43
C LEU A 181 4.01 16.24 -5.28
N HIS A 182 3.94 16.14 -6.62
CA HIS A 182 4.58 17.09 -7.52
C HIS A 182 3.94 18.48 -7.48
N GLN A 183 2.67 18.56 -7.05
CA GLN A 183 1.97 19.83 -6.82
C GLN A 183 2.10 20.31 -5.36
N GLY A 184 3.00 19.73 -4.56
CA GLY A 184 3.23 20.15 -3.17
C GLY A 184 2.35 19.45 -2.14
N ALA A 185 1.73 18.30 -2.47
CA ALA A 185 1.11 17.44 -1.46
C ALA A 185 2.17 16.76 -0.58
N VAL A 186 1.81 16.41 0.66
CA VAL A 186 2.68 15.72 1.60
C VAL A 186 2.54 14.22 1.42
N GLY A 187 3.65 13.49 1.33
CA GLY A 187 3.68 12.03 1.33
C GLY A 187 4.01 11.49 2.72
N VAL A 188 3.20 10.60 3.28
CA VAL A 188 3.43 10.01 4.60
C VAL A 188 3.50 8.50 4.47
N GLY A 189 4.65 7.90 4.79
CA GLY A 189 4.83 6.45 4.78
C GLY A 189 3.87 5.75 5.75
N VAL A 190 3.47 4.53 5.40
CA VAL A 190 2.53 3.72 6.18
C VAL A 190 3.11 2.34 6.39
N ASP A 191 3.20 1.92 7.65
CA ASP A 191 3.59 0.57 7.98
C ASP A 191 2.52 -0.43 7.51
N ILE A 192 2.92 -1.38 6.65
CA ILE A 192 2.01 -2.37 6.06
C ILE A 192 1.37 -3.27 7.12
N ALA A 193 2.09 -3.60 8.20
CA ALA A 193 1.58 -4.49 9.22
C ALA A 193 0.47 -3.86 10.07
N THR A 194 0.61 -2.58 10.41
CA THR A 194 -0.24 -1.90 11.40
C THR A 194 -1.19 -0.86 10.82
N GLY A 195 -0.91 -0.32 9.63
CA GLY A 195 -1.66 0.81 9.06
C GLY A 195 -1.41 2.13 9.78
N ILE A 196 -0.31 2.23 10.54
CA ILE A 196 0.08 3.44 11.24
C ILE A 196 1.11 4.20 10.40
N THR A 197 0.95 5.51 10.30
CA THR A 197 1.91 6.36 9.59
C THR A 197 3.25 6.47 10.30
N THR A 198 4.34 6.52 9.53
CA THR A 198 5.72 6.40 10.04
C THR A 198 6.53 7.68 9.82
N LYS A 199 7.09 7.88 8.64
CA LYS A 199 7.84 9.08 8.24
C LYS A 199 7.03 9.88 7.24
N ALA A 200 7.37 11.16 7.07
CA ALA A 200 6.72 12.02 6.11
C ALA A 200 7.76 12.79 5.29
N ILE A 201 7.39 13.10 4.06
CA ILE A 201 8.16 13.92 3.13
C ILE A 201 7.31 15.05 2.55
N TRP A 202 7.96 16.16 2.26
CA TRP A 202 7.41 17.27 1.51
C TRP A 202 8.53 17.87 0.67
N HIS A 203 8.29 18.06 -0.64
CA HIS A 203 9.33 18.47 -1.58
C HIS A 203 10.56 17.56 -1.62
N GLY A 204 10.35 16.26 -1.36
CA GLY A 204 11.43 15.26 -1.28
C GLY A 204 12.16 15.21 0.07
N GLU A 205 12.00 16.23 0.91
CA GLU A 205 12.66 16.37 2.20
C GLU A 205 11.83 15.79 3.34
N GLN A 206 12.51 15.20 4.34
CA GLN A 206 11.82 14.62 5.49
C GLN A 206 11.25 15.71 6.39
N ILE A 207 9.98 15.57 6.77
CA ILE A 207 9.30 16.45 7.72
C ILE A 207 8.67 15.65 8.87
N VAL A 208 8.47 16.31 10.02
CA VAL A 208 7.81 15.72 11.19
C VAL A 208 6.38 16.25 11.34
N TYR A 209 6.23 17.55 11.13
CA TYR A 209 4.98 18.27 11.30
C TYR A 209 4.36 18.62 9.95
N LYS A 210 3.03 18.65 9.89
CA LYS A 210 2.31 19.12 8.72
C LYS A 210 2.70 20.58 8.45
N PRO A 211 3.03 20.96 7.19
CA PRO A 211 3.40 22.32 6.85
C PRO A 211 2.41 23.37 7.38
N GLY A 212 2.97 24.40 8.02
CA GLY A 212 2.23 25.51 8.64
C GLY A 212 1.46 25.14 9.91
N THR A 213 1.76 24.02 10.56
CA THR A 213 1.07 23.58 11.80
C THR A 213 2.00 22.77 12.70
N GLU A 214 1.66 22.62 13.98
CA GLU A 214 2.37 21.73 14.92
C GLU A 214 1.85 20.28 14.91
N ARG A 215 1.04 19.92 13.91
CA ARG A 215 0.44 18.58 13.85
C ARG A 215 1.44 17.55 13.37
N LYS A 216 1.80 16.59 14.23
CA LYS A 216 2.65 15.45 13.86
C LYS A 216 1.96 14.58 12.80
N LEU A 217 2.74 14.14 11.81
CA LEU A 217 2.28 13.28 10.72
C LEU A 217 2.49 11.78 10.98
N ARG A 218 3.35 11.45 11.95
CA ARG A 218 3.59 10.08 12.44
C ARG A 218 2.50 9.66 13.43
N GLY A 219 2.14 8.38 13.45
CA GLY A 219 1.23 7.79 14.44
C GLY A 219 -0.25 7.87 14.07
N ILE A 220 -0.60 8.32 12.87
CA ILE A 220 -1.97 8.35 12.37
C ILE A 220 -2.38 6.91 12.04
N LYS A 221 -3.39 6.39 12.74
CA LYS A 221 -3.95 5.06 12.45
C LYS A 221 -4.97 5.17 11.31
N ILE A 222 -4.71 4.46 10.21
CA ILE A 222 -5.62 4.37 9.08
C ILE A 222 -6.74 3.36 9.42
N PRO A 223 -8.03 3.75 9.33
CA PRO A 223 -9.16 2.83 9.53
C PRO A 223 -9.21 1.76 8.44
N ASP A 224 -9.83 0.62 8.72
CA ASP A 224 -10.09 -0.45 7.75
C ASP A 224 -8.86 -0.93 6.97
N TRP A 225 -7.69 -0.87 7.61
CA TRP A 225 -6.41 -1.08 6.94
C TRP A 225 -6.30 -2.43 6.22
N THR A 226 -6.78 -3.51 6.84
CA THR A 226 -6.80 -4.83 6.20
C THR A 226 -7.67 -4.82 4.94
N LYS A 227 -8.88 -4.25 5.02
CA LYS A 227 -9.81 -4.13 3.89
C LYS A 227 -9.19 -3.29 2.76
N ILE A 228 -8.50 -2.19 3.08
CA ILE A 228 -7.76 -1.37 2.12
C ILE A 228 -6.71 -2.21 1.37
N LEU A 229 -5.90 -2.99 2.10
CA LEU A 229 -4.89 -3.85 1.49
C LEU A 229 -5.51 -4.94 0.61
N GLU A 230 -6.59 -5.57 1.06
CA GLU A 230 -7.33 -6.57 0.28
C GLU A 230 -7.94 -5.96 -0.99
N THR A 231 -8.53 -4.76 -0.89
CA THR A 231 -9.02 -3.99 -2.05
C THR A 231 -7.91 -3.76 -3.06
N ALA A 232 -6.70 -3.40 -2.62
CA ALA A 232 -5.56 -3.21 -3.52
C ALA A 232 -5.13 -4.51 -4.22
N VAL A 233 -5.13 -5.65 -3.52
CA VAL A 233 -4.81 -6.94 -4.14
C VAL A 233 -5.90 -7.41 -5.10
N LYS A 234 -7.18 -7.28 -4.73
CA LYS A 234 -8.31 -7.58 -5.62
C LYS A 234 -8.27 -6.72 -6.88
N THR A 235 -7.88 -5.45 -6.75
CA THR A 235 -7.64 -4.54 -7.88
C THR A 235 -6.56 -5.07 -8.81
N GLN A 236 -5.45 -5.57 -8.26
CA GLN A 236 -4.40 -6.18 -9.04
C GLN A 236 -4.92 -7.38 -9.85
N ILE A 237 -5.59 -8.31 -9.17
CA ILE A 237 -6.13 -9.54 -9.77
C ILE A 237 -7.11 -9.19 -10.88
N ALA A 238 -8.04 -8.27 -10.62
CA ALA A 238 -9.07 -7.86 -11.58
C ALA A 238 -8.49 -7.14 -12.82
N SER A 239 -7.48 -6.28 -12.63
CA SER A 239 -6.86 -5.54 -13.74
C SER A 239 -5.88 -6.39 -14.58
N GLY A 240 -5.38 -7.51 -14.05
CA GLY A 240 -4.38 -8.35 -14.70
C GLY A 240 -2.97 -7.75 -14.73
N LEU A 241 -2.72 -6.66 -14.01
CA LEU A 241 -1.38 -6.06 -13.88
C LEU A 241 -0.55 -6.85 -12.86
N GLY A 242 0.63 -7.35 -13.23
CA GLY A 242 1.52 -8.03 -12.28
C GLY A 242 2.30 -7.08 -11.35
N TYR A 243 2.44 -5.80 -11.72
CA TYR A 243 3.00 -4.71 -10.90
C TYR A 243 2.22 -3.40 -11.10
N LEU A 244 1.72 -2.79 -10.03
CA LEU A 244 0.96 -1.53 -10.13
C LEU A 244 1.01 -0.70 -8.84
N GLY A 245 0.67 0.58 -8.99
CA GLY A 245 0.21 1.42 -7.88
C GLY A 245 -1.31 1.49 -7.89
N VAL A 246 -1.92 1.32 -6.73
CA VAL A 246 -3.36 1.49 -6.52
C VAL A 246 -3.58 2.68 -5.60
N ASP A 247 -4.41 3.61 -6.02
CA ASP A 247 -4.74 4.79 -5.23
C ASP A 247 -6.15 4.65 -4.67
N ILE A 248 -6.23 4.50 -3.36
CA ILE A 248 -7.47 4.20 -2.63
C ILE A 248 -7.86 5.42 -1.81
N VAL A 249 -9.11 5.84 -1.94
CA VAL A 249 -9.72 6.83 -1.05
C VAL A 249 -10.57 6.10 -0.03
N LEU A 250 -10.62 6.64 1.19
CA LEU A 250 -11.51 6.12 2.23
C LEU A 250 -12.78 6.96 2.27
N HIS A 251 -13.88 6.40 1.78
CA HIS A 251 -15.19 7.02 1.87
C HIS A 251 -15.67 7.04 3.34
N PRO A 252 -16.33 8.11 3.83
CA PRO A 252 -16.85 8.19 5.20
C PRO A 252 -17.73 6.99 5.62
N ASP A 253 -18.63 6.57 4.72
CA ASP A 253 -19.63 5.53 5.00
C ASP A 253 -19.37 4.21 4.23
N ALA A 254 -19.09 4.27 2.92
CA ALA A 254 -18.86 3.07 2.09
C ALA A 254 -17.48 2.37 2.29
N GLY A 255 -16.55 2.98 3.02
CA GLY A 255 -15.20 2.43 3.22
C GLY A 255 -14.27 2.62 2.00
N PRO A 256 -13.29 1.72 1.78
CA PRO A 256 -12.26 1.93 0.76
C PRO A 256 -12.80 1.81 -0.66
N GLN A 257 -12.47 2.79 -1.50
CA GLN A 257 -12.80 2.81 -2.93
C GLN A 257 -11.55 3.10 -3.76
N VAL A 258 -11.39 2.41 -4.88
CA VAL A 258 -10.29 2.62 -5.81
C VAL A 258 -10.60 3.84 -6.68
N LEU A 259 -9.70 4.82 -6.65
CA LEU A 259 -9.81 6.05 -7.43
C LEU A 259 -9.10 5.90 -8.78
N GLU A 260 -7.87 5.40 -8.77
CA GLU A 260 -7.05 5.19 -9.96
C GLU A 260 -6.07 4.02 -9.74
N ILE A 261 -5.60 3.45 -10.86
CA ILE A 261 -4.51 2.47 -10.88
C ILE A 261 -3.44 2.96 -11.86
N ASN A 262 -2.18 2.62 -11.60
CA ASN A 262 -1.06 3.04 -12.42
C ASN A 262 -0.12 1.86 -12.66
N ALA A 263 0.13 1.51 -13.93
CA ALA A 263 1.03 0.42 -14.33
C ALA A 263 2.52 0.76 -14.14
N GLN A 264 2.86 2.04 -13.99
CA GLN A 264 4.20 2.58 -13.82
C GLN A 264 4.24 3.62 -12.68
N PRO A 265 3.91 3.22 -11.44
CA PRO A 265 3.80 4.15 -10.31
C PRO A 265 5.13 4.85 -10.01
N GLY A 266 5.02 6.09 -9.52
CA GLY A 266 6.16 6.89 -9.07
C GLY A 266 6.86 6.30 -7.84
N LEU A 267 8.13 6.66 -7.65
CA LEU A 267 9.02 6.03 -6.66
C LEU A 267 9.27 6.85 -5.39
N GLN A 268 8.65 8.04 -5.27
CA GLN A 268 8.71 8.88 -4.06
C GLN A 268 8.18 8.17 -2.80
N ILE A 269 7.38 7.11 -2.96
CA ILE A 269 6.93 6.25 -1.86
C ILE A 269 8.10 5.65 -1.06
N GLN A 270 9.26 5.43 -1.71
CA GLN A 270 10.49 4.96 -1.04
C GLN A 270 11.02 5.98 -0.05
N LEU A 271 10.98 7.26 -0.42
CA LEU A 271 11.39 8.38 0.43
C LEU A 271 10.41 8.52 1.61
N ALA A 272 9.10 8.49 1.34
CA ALA A 272 8.08 8.57 2.39
C ALA A 272 8.20 7.46 3.45
N ASN A 273 8.64 6.26 3.06
CA ASN A 273 8.85 5.12 3.95
C ASN A 273 10.29 4.96 4.45
N MET A 274 11.22 5.80 4.00
CA MET A 274 12.66 5.65 4.26
C MET A 274 13.20 4.24 4.01
N ALA A 275 12.63 3.55 3.00
CA ALA A 275 12.92 2.16 2.69
C ALA A 275 12.97 1.92 1.17
N GLY A 276 13.95 1.14 0.73
CA GLY A 276 14.10 0.79 -0.68
C GLY A 276 13.06 -0.23 -1.14
N LEU A 277 12.52 -0.02 -2.34
CA LEU A 277 11.47 -0.83 -2.95
C LEU A 277 12.03 -2.10 -3.62
N LYS A 278 13.22 -2.03 -4.24
CA LYS A 278 13.81 -3.14 -5.03
C LYS A 278 13.87 -4.44 -4.23
N LYS A 279 14.52 -4.40 -3.06
CA LYS A 279 14.64 -5.58 -2.18
C LYS A 279 13.32 -6.08 -1.61
N ARG A 280 12.27 -5.26 -1.60
CA ARG A 280 10.94 -5.70 -1.15
C ARG A 280 10.23 -6.46 -2.26
N LEU A 281 10.36 -6.01 -3.51
CA LEU A 281 9.84 -6.70 -4.69
C LEU A 281 10.51 -8.06 -4.89
N GLU A 282 11.84 -8.12 -4.87
CA GLU A 282 12.63 -9.37 -5.01
C GLU A 282 12.25 -10.44 -3.97
N ARG A 283 11.74 -10.04 -2.79
CA ARG A 283 11.35 -10.99 -1.73
C ARG A 283 10.08 -11.77 -2.04
N VAL A 284 9.24 -11.23 -2.91
CA VAL A 284 7.91 -11.78 -3.19
C VAL A 284 7.78 -12.29 -4.61
N GLU A 285 8.78 -12.07 -5.47
CA GLU A 285 8.77 -12.41 -6.89
C GLU A 285 8.40 -13.87 -7.15
N ASP A 286 9.06 -14.80 -6.46
CA ASP A 286 8.86 -16.25 -6.64
C ASP A 286 7.81 -16.86 -5.69
N LEU A 287 7.01 -16.04 -5.01
CA LEU A 287 6.02 -16.56 -4.06
C LEU A 287 4.73 -16.97 -4.76
N GLU A 288 4.20 -18.12 -4.39
CA GLU A 288 2.86 -18.51 -4.79
C GLU A 288 1.81 -17.82 -3.92
N VAL A 289 1.04 -16.90 -4.52
CA VAL A 289 -0.01 -16.17 -3.83
C VAL A 289 -1.38 -16.57 -4.37
N ARG A 290 -2.12 -17.28 -3.52
CA ARG A 290 -3.45 -17.84 -3.82
C ARG A 290 -4.48 -16.75 -4.11
N ASP A 291 -4.70 -15.87 -3.14
CA ASP A 291 -5.77 -14.87 -3.15
C ASP A 291 -5.37 -13.57 -2.42
N ALA A 292 -6.33 -12.65 -2.30
CA ALA A 292 -6.11 -11.35 -1.66
C ALA A 292 -5.78 -11.47 -0.16
N GLU A 293 -6.47 -12.33 0.58
CA GLU A 293 -6.24 -12.49 2.01
C GLU A 293 -4.84 -13.06 2.27
N HIS A 294 -4.46 -14.07 1.49
CA HIS A 294 -3.13 -14.67 1.53
C HIS A 294 -2.03 -13.65 1.22
N GLY A 295 -2.21 -12.84 0.18
CA GLY A 295 -1.29 -11.77 -0.19
C GLY A 295 -1.10 -10.72 0.91
N VAL A 296 -2.20 -10.30 1.56
CA VAL A 296 -2.15 -9.38 2.69
C VAL A 296 -1.46 -10.01 3.90
N LYS A 297 -1.68 -11.29 4.17
CA LYS A 297 -0.99 -12.01 5.25
C LYS A 297 0.52 -12.06 5.03
N ILE A 298 0.95 -12.41 3.82
CA ILE A 298 2.37 -12.40 3.43
C ILE A 298 2.96 -10.99 3.60
N ALA A 299 2.27 -9.97 3.10
CA ALA A 299 2.71 -8.58 3.21
C ALA A 299 2.94 -8.15 4.67
N LYS A 300 1.95 -8.37 5.54
CA LYS A 300 2.06 -8.02 6.96
C LYS A 300 3.18 -8.77 7.67
N ALA A 301 3.46 -10.03 7.29
CA ALA A 301 4.54 -10.82 7.87
C ALA A 301 5.94 -10.40 7.35
N LEU A 302 6.05 -10.00 6.08
CA LEU A 302 7.33 -9.66 5.44
C LEU A 302 7.74 -8.20 5.63
N PHE A 303 6.77 -7.29 5.69
CA PHE A 303 6.97 -5.86 5.57
C PHE A 303 6.56 -5.06 6.81
N ALA A 304 6.28 -5.74 7.93
CA ALA A 304 6.24 -5.10 9.23
C ALA A 304 7.52 -4.27 9.42
N GLU A 305 7.37 -2.96 9.58
CA GLU A 305 8.42 -2.16 10.18
C GLU A 305 8.80 -2.80 11.50
N ARG A 306 10.11 -2.86 11.75
CA ARG A 306 10.66 -3.40 12.97
C ARG A 306 10.16 -2.55 14.14
N PHE A 307 9.04 -2.93 14.73
CA PHE A 307 8.60 -2.40 16.00
C PHE A 307 9.71 -2.57 17.06
N ALA A 308 10.55 -3.60 16.88
CA ALA A 308 11.79 -3.82 17.60
C ALA A 308 12.78 -2.63 17.55
N ASP A 309 12.91 -1.90 16.44
CA ASP A 309 13.81 -0.73 16.36
C ASP A 309 13.26 0.45 17.19
N ARG A 310 11.93 0.53 17.35
CA ARG A 310 11.25 1.54 18.19
C ARG A 310 11.38 1.21 19.67
N VAL A 311 11.16 -0.06 20.03
CA VAL A 311 11.35 -0.57 21.40
C VAL A 311 12.81 -0.54 21.80
N ALA A 312 13.77 -0.80 20.90
CA ALA A 312 15.19 -0.66 21.18
C ALA A 312 15.61 0.81 21.39
N ALA A 313 14.96 1.76 20.72
CA ALA A 313 15.20 3.19 20.95
C ALA A 313 14.62 3.68 22.30
N GLU A 314 13.54 3.07 22.79
CA GLU A 314 12.89 3.42 24.07
C GLU A 314 13.44 2.62 25.27
N GLU A 315 13.78 1.34 25.09
CA GLU A 315 14.25 0.41 26.15
C GLU A 315 15.78 0.16 26.11
N GLY A 316 16.55 0.86 25.26
CA GLY A 316 17.99 0.65 25.08
C GLY A 316 18.37 -0.61 24.29
N ILE A 317 19.66 -0.91 24.14
CA ILE A 317 20.10 -2.16 23.47
C ILE A 317 20.16 -3.27 24.51
N LYS A 318 19.48 -4.40 24.28
CA LYS A 318 19.48 -5.56 25.19
C LYS A 318 20.54 -6.57 24.76
N THR A 319 21.29 -7.10 25.71
CA THR A 319 22.25 -8.18 25.45
C THR A 319 21.56 -9.53 25.56
N VAL A 320 21.85 -10.44 24.62
CA VAL A 320 21.38 -11.82 24.58
C VAL A 320 22.58 -12.77 24.47
N ASN A 321 22.48 -13.93 25.09
CA ASN A 321 23.50 -14.98 25.00
C ASN A 321 23.34 -15.80 23.71
N ILE A 322 24.32 -16.65 23.40
CA ILE A 322 24.21 -17.59 22.25
C ILE A 322 23.07 -18.59 22.45
N TRP A 323 22.79 -18.94 23.71
CA TRP A 323 21.68 -19.80 24.10
C TRP A 323 20.72 -18.97 24.95
N GLU A 324 19.48 -18.84 24.49
CA GLU A 324 18.46 -18.02 25.15
C GLU A 324 17.16 -18.77 25.27
N ASN A 325 16.39 -18.44 26.30
CA ASN A 325 15.01 -18.89 26.39
C ASN A 325 14.11 -17.89 25.67
N ALA A 326 13.46 -18.34 24.59
CA ALA A 326 12.50 -17.53 23.86
C ALA A 326 11.08 -18.03 24.14
N LYS A 327 10.16 -17.12 24.44
CA LYS A 327 8.74 -17.45 24.62
C LYS A 327 8.03 -17.44 23.27
N VAL A 328 7.87 -18.60 22.65
CA VAL A 328 7.14 -18.74 21.38
C VAL A 328 5.65 -18.67 21.64
N VAL A 329 4.93 -17.92 20.80
CA VAL A 329 3.46 -17.83 20.84
C VAL A 329 2.88 -18.96 20.00
N SER A 330 2.13 -19.87 20.61
CA SER A 330 1.42 -20.96 19.95
C SER A 330 0.19 -20.47 19.17
N GLY A 331 -0.40 -21.35 18.36
CA GLY A 331 -1.60 -21.05 17.56
C GLY A 331 -2.82 -20.62 18.39
N ASP A 332 -2.93 -21.11 19.62
CA ASP A 332 -3.96 -20.74 20.61
C ASP A 332 -3.60 -19.49 21.43
N GLY A 333 -2.46 -18.84 21.15
CA GLY A 333 -2.00 -17.63 21.82
C GLY A 333 -1.25 -17.83 23.13
N ARG A 334 -1.05 -19.06 23.60
CA ARG A 334 -0.23 -19.35 24.78
C ARG A 334 1.25 -19.04 24.50
N LYS A 335 1.98 -18.71 25.56
CA LYS A 335 3.43 -18.44 25.49
C LYS A 335 4.16 -19.64 26.05
N ILE A 336 4.98 -20.29 25.23
CA ILE A 336 5.70 -21.51 25.58
C ILE A 336 7.19 -21.21 25.53
N ASP A 337 7.90 -21.51 26.61
CA ASP A 337 9.35 -21.37 26.72
C ASP A 337 10.06 -22.38 25.81
N VAL A 338 10.94 -21.89 24.94
CA VAL A 338 11.66 -22.67 23.94
C VAL A 338 13.13 -22.28 23.96
N ASN A 339 14.01 -23.27 24.12
CA ASN A 339 15.45 -23.04 24.00
C ASN A 339 15.80 -22.66 22.55
N ALA A 340 16.38 -21.48 22.41
CA ALA A 340 16.76 -20.88 21.14
C ALA A 340 18.28 -20.74 21.04
N LYS A 341 18.82 -21.04 19.86
CA LYS A 341 20.17 -20.64 19.50
C LYS A 341 20.12 -19.29 18.78
N ILE A 342 20.84 -18.30 19.29
CA ILE A 342 21.11 -17.05 18.61
C ILE A 342 22.23 -17.30 17.59
N ASP A 343 21.91 -17.24 16.30
CA ASP A 343 22.84 -17.57 15.22
C ASP A 343 22.97 -16.41 14.24
N THR A 344 24.09 -15.69 14.34
CA THR A 344 24.37 -14.53 13.47
C THR A 344 24.72 -14.94 12.04
N GLY A 345 25.13 -16.20 11.80
CA GLY A 345 25.35 -16.77 10.47
C GLY A 345 24.04 -17.11 9.76
N ALA A 346 23.02 -17.52 10.51
CA ALA A 346 21.69 -17.76 9.97
C ALA A 346 20.99 -16.44 9.59
N TRP A 347 20.67 -16.26 8.30
CA TRP A 347 19.94 -15.06 7.86
C TRP A 347 18.51 -14.98 8.42
N ARG A 348 17.80 -16.11 8.51
CA ARG A 348 16.40 -16.18 8.93
C ARG A 348 16.24 -17.11 10.13
N THR A 349 15.20 -16.84 10.91
CA THR A 349 14.73 -17.72 11.98
C THR A 349 14.20 -19.04 11.41
N SER A 350 14.43 -20.13 12.13
CA SER A 350 13.93 -21.46 11.79
C SER A 350 13.48 -22.22 13.02
N ILE A 351 12.41 -23.00 12.90
CA ILE A 351 11.82 -23.78 13.98
C ILE A 351 11.73 -25.25 13.58
N ASP A 352 11.91 -26.13 14.56
CA ASP A 352 11.77 -27.57 14.40
C ASP A 352 10.33 -27.95 14.00
N LYS A 353 10.20 -28.94 13.12
CA LYS A 353 8.91 -29.40 12.61
C LYS A 353 8.00 -29.95 13.72
N THR A 354 8.50 -30.84 14.56
CA THR A 354 7.72 -31.46 15.65
C THR A 354 7.30 -30.41 16.67
N LEU A 355 8.19 -29.47 16.98
CA LEU A 355 7.82 -28.34 17.83
C LEU A 355 6.74 -27.46 17.18
N ALA A 356 6.87 -27.13 15.89
CA ALA A 356 5.90 -26.31 15.18
C ALA A 356 4.50 -26.95 15.11
N GLU A 357 4.43 -28.27 14.96
CA GLU A 357 3.19 -29.05 15.02
C GLU A 357 2.60 -29.01 16.43
N LYS A 358 3.40 -29.28 17.47
CA LYS A 358 2.97 -29.25 18.88
C LYS A 358 2.45 -27.87 19.31
N LEU A 359 3.07 -26.81 18.81
CA LEU A 359 2.66 -25.42 19.08
C LEU A 359 1.42 -24.99 18.27
N GLY A 360 0.90 -25.84 17.36
CA GLY A 360 -0.23 -25.50 16.51
C GLY A 360 0.06 -24.36 15.52
N ILE A 361 1.33 -24.13 15.19
CA ILE A 361 1.74 -23.06 14.26
C ILE A 361 2.02 -23.60 12.84
N LEU A 362 2.21 -24.92 12.68
CA LEU A 362 2.26 -25.59 11.38
C LEU A 362 0.85 -25.99 10.94
N THR A 363 0.03 -24.99 10.59
CA THR A 363 -1.34 -25.20 10.09
C THR A 363 -1.50 -24.56 8.72
N GLY A 364 -2.43 -25.07 7.90
CA GLY A 364 -2.68 -24.53 6.56
C GLY A 364 -3.03 -23.04 6.55
N SER A 365 -3.67 -22.55 7.61
CA SER A 365 -3.95 -21.11 7.76
C SER A 365 -2.70 -20.31 8.09
N ASN A 366 -1.70 -20.85 8.80
CA ASN A 366 -0.49 -20.13 9.24
C ASN A 366 0.74 -20.30 8.31
N ILE A 367 0.72 -21.30 7.45
CA ILE A 367 1.69 -21.44 6.36
C ILE A 367 1.50 -20.28 5.38
N LEU A 368 2.58 -19.55 5.13
CA LEU A 368 2.62 -18.40 4.23
C LEU A 368 3.02 -18.81 2.81
N TRP A 369 3.95 -19.76 2.67
CA TRP A 369 4.34 -20.40 1.41
C TRP A 369 5.25 -21.59 1.72
N THR A 370 5.55 -22.38 0.71
CA THR A 370 6.59 -23.42 0.76
C THR A 370 7.80 -23.00 -0.05
N LYS A 371 9.01 -23.30 0.43
CA LYS A 371 10.25 -23.03 -0.28
C LYS A 371 11.08 -24.30 -0.41
N THR A 372 11.52 -24.60 -1.63
CA THR A 372 12.53 -25.62 -1.87
C THR A 372 13.91 -25.07 -1.51
N VAL A 373 14.61 -25.75 -0.60
CA VAL A 373 15.98 -25.43 -0.22
C VAL A 373 16.91 -26.56 -0.62
N LYS A 374 18.08 -26.22 -1.14
CA LYS A 374 19.16 -27.17 -1.40
C LYS A 374 19.99 -27.26 -0.12
N SER A 375 20.05 -28.45 0.48
CA SER A 375 20.88 -28.77 1.64
C SER A 375 21.95 -29.77 1.25
N SER A 376 22.89 -30.05 2.16
CA SER A 376 23.89 -31.11 2.00
C SER A 376 23.27 -32.50 1.84
N LEU A 377 22.00 -32.69 2.24
CA LEU A 377 21.25 -33.94 2.16
C LEU A 377 20.29 -34.00 0.95
N GLY A 378 20.33 -33.01 0.04
CA GLY A 378 19.47 -32.94 -1.14
C GLY A 378 18.51 -31.74 -1.15
N ARG A 379 17.49 -31.79 -2.01
CA ARG A 379 16.43 -30.76 -2.08
C ARG A 379 15.32 -31.11 -1.10
N GLU A 380 15.00 -30.17 -0.21
CA GLU A 380 13.91 -30.31 0.76
C GLU A 380 12.91 -29.17 0.59
N THR A 381 11.63 -29.50 0.50
CA THR A 381 10.56 -28.51 0.49
C THR A 381 10.15 -28.19 1.93
N ARG A 382 10.35 -26.93 2.32
CA ARG A 382 10.12 -26.48 3.69
C ARG A 382 8.97 -25.48 3.77
N PRO A 383 7.98 -25.68 4.66
CA PRO A 383 6.98 -24.66 4.95
C PRO A 383 7.63 -23.43 5.56
N VAL A 384 7.12 -22.25 5.22
CA VAL A 384 7.44 -21.00 5.90
C VAL A 384 6.18 -20.51 6.60
N VAL A 385 6.28 -20.32 7.92
CA VAL A 385 5.13 -19.93 8.77
C VAL A 385 5.33 -18.54 9.34
N ALA A 386 4.24 -17.86 9.66
CA ALA A 386 4.32 -16.68 10.53
C ALA A 386 4.64 -17.13 11.96
N LEU A 387 5.59 -16.48 12.60
CA LEU A 387 6.03 -16.78 13.96
C LEU A 387 6.00 -15.51 14.81
N SER A 388 5.45 -15.61 16.02
CA SER A 388 5.62 -14.59 17.05
C SER A 388 6.34 -15.21 18.24
N PHE A 389 7.34 -14.52 18.77
CA PHE A 389 8.03 -14.95 19.99
C PHE A 389 8.47 -13.73 20.81
N TYR A 390 8.85 -13.96 22.06
CA TYR A 390 9.49 -12.94 22.89
C TYR A 390 10.94 -13.34 23.14
N LEU A 391 11.86 -12.38 22.97
CA LEU A 391 13.28 -12.51 23.27
C LEU A 391 13.68 -11.36 24.19
N ALA A 392 14.24 -11.68 25.37
CA ALA A 392 14.53 -10.71 26.44
C ALA A 392 13.36 -9.72 26.70
N GLY A 393 12.15 -10.26 26.77
CA GLY A 393 10.90 -9.52 26.98
C GLY A 393 10.33 -8.79 25.76
N ARG A 394 11.05 -8.70 24.63
CA ARG A 394 10.59 -8.01 23.43
C ARG A 394 9.83 -8.93 22.49
N LYS A 395 8.62 -8.52 22.11
CA LYS A 395 7.81 -9.26 21.12
C LYS A 395 8.37 -9.05 19.72
N ILE A 396 8.73 -10.14 19.06
CA ILE A 396 9.18 -10.18 17.68
C ILE A 396 8.14 -10.93 16.86
N LYS A 397 7.67 -10.31 15.77
CA LYS A 397 6.87 -10.96 14.73
C LYS A 397 7.75 -11.16 13.51
N THR A 398 7.85 -12.39 13.03
CA THR A 398 8.73 -12.75 11.91
C THR A 398 8.12 -13.88 11.09
N ILE A 399 8.88 -14.35 10.10
CA ILE A 399 8.64 -15.61 9.41
C ILE A 399 9.70 -16.61 9.86
N ALA A 400 9.32 -17.88 9.96
CA ALA A 400 10.25 -18.96 10.28
C ALA A 400 10.17 -20.06 9.24
N SER A 401 11.33 -20.56 8.81
CA SER A 401 11.39 -21.81 8.05
C SER A 401 11.15 -22.98 9.00
N VAL A 402 10.23 -23.87 8.65
CA VAL A 402 10.02 -25.13 9.36
C VAL A 402 10.97 -26.17 8.78
N ALA A 403 11.83 -26.75 9.61
CA ALA A 403 12.83 -27.73 9.19
C ALA A 403 12.86 -28.91 10.16
N ASN A 404 13.21 -30.11 9.68
CA ASN A 404 13.51 -31.21 10.58
C ASN A 404 14.83 -30.92 11.32
N ARG A 405 14.76 -30.71 12.63
CA ARG A 405 15.90 -30.37 13.48
C ARG A 405 16.03 -31.34 14.66
N SER A 406 15.40 -32.52 14.56
CA SER A 406 15.45 -33.59 15.57
C SER A 406 16.87 -33.93 16.05
N ASN A 407 17.86 -33.84 15.17
CA ASN A 407 19.27 -34.13 15.48
C ASN A 407 20.07 -32.93 16.03
N LEU A 408 19.43 -31.78 16.27
CA LEU A 408 20.11 -30.55 16.69
C LEU A 408 19.76 -30.20 18.14
N LYS A 409 20.74 -29.64 18.86
CA LYS A 409 20.61 -29.26 20.28
C LYS A 409 19.49 -28.25 20.58
N THR A 410 18.99 -27.53 19.59
CA THR A 410 17.95 -26.51 19.77
C THR A 410 16.86 -26.58 18.72
N PRO A 411 15.58 -26.57 19.15
CA PRO A 411 14.43 -26.59 18.26
C PRO A 411 14.14 -25.23 17.63
N LEU A 412 14.77 -24.13 18.08
CA LEU A 412 14.61 -22.80 17.51
C LEU A 412 15.99 -22.17 17.22
N ILE A 413 16.18 -21.66 16.00
CA ILE A 413 17.28 -20.74 15.66
C ILE A 413 16.68 -19.36 15.44
N ILE A 414 17.22 -18.35 16.11
CA ILE A 414 16.92 -16.95 15.86
C ILE A 414 18.05 -16.37 15.01
N GLY A 415 17.72 -16.06 13.75
CA GLY A 415 18.68 -15.57 12.78
C GLY A 415 18.89 -14.06 12.85
N ARG A 416 19.99 -13.55 12.28
CA ARG A 416 20.39 -12.13 12.32
C ARG A 416 19.33 -11.13 11.87
N ARG A 417 18.36 -11.51 11.03
CA ARG A 417 17.26 -10.61 10.62
C ARG A 417 16.42 -10.13 11.80
N ASP A 418 16.27 -10.99 12.80
CA ASP A 418 15.36 -10.81 13.93
C ASP A 418 16.10 -10.36 15.21
N LEU A 419 17.43 -10.17 15.12
CA LEU A 419 18.31 -9.68 16.19
C LEU A 419 18.56 -8.16 16.14
N SER A 420 17.79 -7.43 15.34
CA SER A 420 17.89 -5.95 15.31
C SER A 420 17.59 -5.36 16.69
N GLY A 421 18.47 -4.52 17.21
CA GLY A 421 18.32 -3.91 18.53
C GLY A 421 18.80 -4.77 19.71
N PHE A 422 19.52 -5.87 19.44
CA PHE A 422 20.18 -6.70 20.44
C PHE A 422 21.69 -6.74 20.23
N LEU A 423 22.45 -6.87 21.33
CA LEU A 423 23.86 -7.27 21.32
C LEU A 423 23.95 -8.77 21.61
N VAL A 424 24.74 -9.50 20.82
CA VAL A 424 24.96 -10.93 21.08
C VAL A 424 26.25 -11.07 21.85
N LYS A 425 26.19 -11.64 23.06
CA LYS A 425 27.39 -11.92 23.86
C LYS A 425 28.22 -12.98 23.14
N THR A 426 29.47 -12.67 22.83
CA THR A 426 30.43 -13.65 22.32
C THR A 426 30.82 -14.62 23.44
N LEU A 427 31.21 -15.85 23.10
CA LEU A 427 31.83 -16.73 24.08
C LEU A 427 33.10 -16.02 24.56
N GLU A 428 33.18 -15.74 25.86
CA GLU A 428 34.47 -15.51 26.51
C GLU A 428 35.21 -16.86 26.42
N ASN A 429 36.39 -16.83 25.81
CA ASN A 429 37.26 -18.01 25.71
C ASN A 429 37.69 -18.49 27.07
#